data_AF-A0A0Q6NCI2-F1
#
_entry.id   AF-A0A0Q6NCI2-F1
#
_cell.length_a   1.000
_cell.length_b   1.000
_cell.length_c   1.000
_cell.angle_alpha   90.00
_cell.angle_beta   90.00
_cell.angle_gamma   90.00
#
_symmetry.space_group_name_H-M   'P 1'
#
loop_
_entity.id
_entity.type
_entity.pdbx_description
1 polymer ?
#
loop_
_entity_poly.entity_id
_entity_poly.type
_entity_poly.pdbx_seq_one_letter_code
_entity_poly.pdbx_strand_id
1 'polypeptide(L)'
;MHAAQPQKGVDVILTAGHILVALQQISARNTDPLDAIVVSATQIHGGDAYNVLPNKVTIRGTVRAFSPDARAAAEPAVRRIVEGIGLSTGAQCKVSYVQQYPTLINSQSAARSAEAAGSSVFNKIETNPPQTMIVEDFAFMLQDRPGCYGWIGNGPDDNGRILHSAWFDFNDEALPFGASFFASLVEARRNI
;
A
#
# COMPACT_ATOMS: atom_id res chain seq x y z
N MET A 1 -8.32 -19.33 30.10
CA MET A 1 -8.57 -19.09 31.56
C MET A 1 -10.04 -18.73 31.79
N HIS A 2 -10.64 -19.00 32.96
CA HIS A 2 -12.02 -18.60 33.23
C HIS A 2 -12.15 -17.07 33.29
N ALA A 3 -13.12 -16.48 32.56
CA ALA A 3 -13.25 -15.02 32.45
C ALA A 3 -13.50 -14.31 33.79
N ALA A 4 -14.14 -14.98 34.75
CA ALA A 4 -14.35 -14.45 36.12
C ALA A 4 -13.11 -14.53 37.04
N GLN A 5 -11.94 -14.96 36.54
CA GLN A 5 -10.69 -14.99 37.31
C GLN A 5 -9.54 -14.31 36.54
N PRO A 6 -9.70 -13.05 36.12
CA PRO A 6 -8.74 -12.36 35.23
C PRO A 6 -7.33 -12.25 35.82
N GLN A 7 -7.20 -12.14 37.14
CA GLN A 7 -5.91 -12.04 37.84
C GLN A 7 -5.02 -13.27 37.74
N LYS A 8 -5.53 -14.40 37.24
CA LYS A 8 -4.77 -15.66 37.10
C LYS A 8 -4.01 -15.76 35.77
N GLY A 9 -4.03 -14.73 34.94
CA GLY A 9 -3.42 -14.75 33.62
C GLY A 9 -3.44 -13.39 32.95
N VAL A 10 -3.11 -13.39 31.66
CA VAL A 10 -3.04 -12.17 30.84
C VAL A 10 -4.16 -12.20 29.81
N ASP A 11 -4.92 -11.11 29.72
CA ASP A 11 -6.00 -10.96 28.74
C ASP A 11 -5.44 -10.53 27.37
N VAL A 12 -5.29 -11.49 26.47
CA VAL A 12 -4.81 -11.27 25.11
C VAL A 12 -5.84 -10.60 24.20
N ILE A 13 -7.13 -10.63 24.54
CA ILE A 13 -8.20 -9.93 23.80
C ILE A 13 -8.10 -8.42 24.11
N LEU A 14 -7.96 -8.07 25.39
CA LEU A 14 -7.71 -6.69 25.81
C LEU A 14 -6.43 -6.15 25.16
N THR A 15 -5.35 -6.92 25.19
CA THR A 15 -4.06 -6.58 24.56
C THR A 15 -4.24 -6.30 23.07
N ALA A 16 -4.95 -7.19 22.35
CA ALA A 16 -5.23 -7.01 20.92
C ALA A 16 -6.02 -5.73 20.64
N GLY A 17 -7.04 -5.42 21.47
CA GLY A 17 -7.82 -4.18 21.36
C GLY A 17 -6.94 -2.93 21.49
N HIS A 18 -6.05 -2.90 22.48
CA HIS A 18 -5.09 -1.81 22.63
C HIS A 18 -4.15 -1.68 21.43
N ILE A 19 -3.64 -2.80 20.89
CA ILE A 19 -2.78 -2.80 19.70
C ILE A 19 -3.54 -2.19 18.51
N LEU A 20 -4.77 -2.64 18.23
CA LEU A 20 -5.56 -2.17 17.09
C LEU A 20 -5.76 -0.64 17.09
N VAL A 21 -6.11 -0.10 18.26
CA VAL A 21 -6.29 1.35 18.44
C VAL A 21 -4.96 2.07 18.33
N ALA A 22 -3.90 1.56 18.96
CA ALA A 22 -2.62 2.23 18.98
C ALA A 22 -1.92 2.28 17.62
N LEU A 23 -2.13 1.26 16.77
CA LEU A 23 -1.60 1.25 15.40
C LEU A 23 -2.07 2.47 14.59
N GLN A 24 -3.23 3.04 14.89
CA GLN A 24 -3.75 4.23 14.19
C GLN A 24 -2.87 5.48 14.42
N GLN A 25 -2.08 5.50 15.50
CA GLN A 25 -1.14 6.59 15.78
C GLN A 25 -0.02 6.65 14.73
N ILE A 26 0.28 5.56 14.02
CA ILE A 26 1.32 5.57 12.97
C ILE A 26 0.96 6.61 11.90
N SER A 27 -0.26 6.55 11.38
CA SER A 27 -0.75 7.52 10.40
C SER A 27 -1.01 8.87 11.04
N ALA A 28 -1.67 8.90 12.20
CA ALA A 28 -2.13 10.16 12.79
C ALA A 28 -1.04 11.01 13.46
N ARG A 29 0.05 10.40 13.95
CA ARG A 29 1.01 11.07 14.86
C ARG A 29 2.49 10.76 14.62
N ASN A 30 2.82 9.67 13.92
CA ASN A 30 4.22 9.28 13.70
C ASN A 30 4.71 9.60 12.27
N THR A 31 3.81 9.96 11.36
CA THR A 31 4.10 10.23 9.96
C THR A 31 3.93 11.72 9.69
N ASP A 32 4.74 12.27 8.78
CA ASP A 32 4.59 13.65 8.32
C ASP A 32 3.14 13.88 7.86
N PRO A 33 2.43 14.91 8.35
CA PRO A 33 1.06 15.18 7.91
C PRO A 33 0.94 15.51 6.41
N LEU A 34 2.03 15.82 5.72
CA LEU A 34 2.10 16.02 4.27
C LEU A 34 2.46 14.75 3.48
N ASP A 35 2.77 13.66 4.18
CA ASP A 35 2.98 12.34 3.60
C ASP A 35 1.80 11.42 3.89
N ALA A 36 1.65 10.35 3.12
CA ALA A 36 0.52 9.44 3.23
C ALA A 36 0.97 8.03 3.62
N ILE A 37 0.36 7.52 4.69
CA ILE A 37 0.50 6.12 5.12
C ILE A 37 -0.86 5.57 5.56
N VAL A 38 -1.11 4.32 5.19
CA VAL A 38 -2.29 3.55 5.59
C VAL A 38 -1.82 2.32 6.35
N VAL A 39 -2.32 2.13 7.57
CA VAL A 39 -2.10 0.93 8.39
C VAL A 39 -3.45 0.31 8.66
N SER A 40 -3.70 -0.88 8.10
CA SER A 40 -4.98 -1.55 8.21
C SER A 40 -4.81 -2.92 8.85
N ALA A 41 -5.46 -3.14 10.00
CA ALA A 41 -5.71 -4.48 10.51
C ALA A 41 -6.92 -5.03 9.77
N THR A 42 -6.73 -6.08 8.97
CA THR A 42 -7.77 -6.64 8.11
C THR A 42 -8.35 -7.94 8.67
N GLN A 43 -7.70 -8.54 9.66
CA GLN A 43 -8.15 -9.77 10.31
C GLN A 43 -7.79 -9.76 11.80
N ILE A 44 -8.69 -10.28 12.62
CA ILE A 44 -8.44 -10.59 14.02
C ILE A 44 -9.12 -11.92 14.36
N HIS A 45 -8.37 -12.83 15.00
CA HIS A 45 -8.86 -14.16 15.37
C HIS A 45 -8.38 -14.55 16.77
N GLY A 46 -9.31 -14.96 17.63
CA GLY A 46 -9.02 -15.56 18.94
C GLY A 46 -10.27 -15.70 19.80
N GLY A 47 -10.31 -16.73 20.65
CA GLY A 47 -11.46 -17.05 21.50
C GLY A 47 -12.45 -17.99 20.81
N ASP A 48 -13.00 -18.91 21.59
CA ASP A 48 -13.99 -19.90 21.13
C ASP A 48 -15.25 -19.90 22.01
N ALA A 49 -15.12 -19.56 23.30
CA ALA A 49 -16.21 -19.57 24.27
C ALA A 49 -16.33 -18.20 24.96
N TYR A 50 -17.55 -17.73 25.16
CA TYR A 50 -17.85 -16.40 25.71
C TYR A 50 -17.39 -16.18 27.16
N ASN A 51 -17.16 -17.26 27.92
CA ASN A 51 -16.75 -17.23 29.33
C ASN A 51 -15.30 -17.68 29.55
N VAL A 52 -14.52 -17.82 28.48
CA VAL A 52 -13.11 -18.24 28.53
C VAL A 52 -12.24 -17.20 27.83
N LEU A 53 -11.23 -16.70 28.54
CA LEU A 53 -10.17 -15.90 27.94
C LEU A 53 -9.24 -16.82 27.14
N PRO A 54 -9.02 -16.56 25.84
CA PRO A 54 -8.17 -17.38 24.99
C PRO A 54 -6.69 -17.24 25.37
N ASN A 55 -5.87 -18.19 24.93
CA ASN A 55 -4.43 -18.14 25.13
C ASN A 55 -3.69 -17.34 24.03
N LYS A 56 -4.36 -17.06 22.91
CA LYS A 56 -3.75 -16.40 21.75
C LYS A 56 -4.79 -15.63 20.94
N VAL A 57 -4.37 -14.47 20.45
CA VAL A 57 -5.04 -13.72 19.39
C VAL A 57 -4.05 -13.49 18.25
N THR A 58 -4.54 -13.58 17.02
CA THR A 58 -3.76 -13.26 15.82
C THR A 58 -4.39 -12.07 15.12
N ILE A 59 -3.60 -11.02 14.90
CA ILE A 59 -3.96 -9.87 14.07
C ILE A 59 -3.18 -10.00 12.75
N ARG A 60 -3.86 -9.80 11.62
CA ARG A 60 -3.21 -9.64 10.32
C ARG A 60 -3.66 -8.34 9.68
N GLY A 61 -2.81 -7.81 8.83
CA GLY A 61 -3.02 -6.51 8.26
C GLY A 61 -2.00 -6.18 7.20
N THR A 62 -2.06 -4.94 6.75
CA THR A 62 -1.19 -4.43 5.71
C THR A 62 -0.83 -2.98 5.97
N VAL A 63 0.34 -2.57 5.47
CA VAL A 63 0.76 -1.18 5.46
C VAL A 63 0.99 -0.75 4.02
N ARG A 64 0.55 0.45 3.68
CA ARG A 64 0.85 1.15 2.42
C ARG A 64 1.41 2.51 2.77
N ALA A 65 2.44 2.94 2.06
CA ALA A 65 3.07 4.24 2.29
C ALA A 65 3.41 4.85 0.94
N PHE A 66 3.22 6.15 0.83
CA PHE A 66 3.45 6.87 -0.41
C PHE A 66 4.91 7.23 -0.62
N SER A 67 5.68 7.49 0.45
CA SER A 67 7.13 7.71 0.35
C SER A 67 7.95 6.50 0.81
N PRO A 68 9.21 6.35 0.33
CA PRO A 68 10.14 5.36 0.84
C PRO A 68 10.42 5.52 2.33
N ASP A 69 10.45 6.77 2.82
CA ASP A 69 10.76 7.10 4.21
C ASP A 69 9.61 6.68 5.14
N ALA A 70 8.36 7.01 4.80
CA ALA A 70 7.18 6.54 5.53
C ALA A 70 7.09 5.01 5.50
N ARG A 71 7.40 4.38 4.35
CA ARG A 71 7.46 2.92 4.21
C ARG A 71 8.51 2.30 5.14
N ALA A 72 9.68 2.91 5.25
CA ALA A 72 10.77 2.44 6.10
C ALA A 72 10.48 2.66 7.59
N ALA A 73 9.81 3.76 7.95
CA ALA A 73 9.43 4.08 9.32
C ALA A 73 8.30 3.17 9.86
N ALA A 74 7.50 2.58 8.98
CA ALA A 74 6.34 1.77 9.34
C ALA A 74 6.66 0.56 10.21
N GLU A 75 7.59 -0.30 9.78
CA GLU A 75 7.91 -1.55 10.50
C GLU A 75 8.44 -1.27 11.92
N PRO A 76 9.44 -0.40 12.12
CA PRO A 76 9.90 -0.04 13.47
C PRO A 76 8.77 0.51 14.35
N ALA A 77 7.86 1.31 13.79
CA ALA A 77 6.72 1.85 14.54
C ALA A 77 5.73 0.76 14.96
N VAL A 78 5.38 -0.16 14.05
CA VAL A 78 4.51 -1.32 14.36
C VAL A 78 5.13 -2.17 15.47
N ARG A 79 6.41 -2.52 15.35
CA ARG A 79 7.12 -3.33 16.35
C ARG A 79 7.12 -2.64 17.71
N ARG A 80 7.52 -1.38 17.77
CA ARG A 80 7.54 -0.58 19.01
C ARG A 80 6.18 -0.51 19.69
N ILE A 81 5.10 -0.29 18.93
CA ILE A 81 3.73 -0.24 19.49
C ILE A 81 3.33 -1.60 20.07
N VAL A 82 3.52 -2.67 19.30
CA VAL A 82 3.14 -4.02 19.71
C VAL A 82 3.94 -4.48 20.93
N GLU A 83 5.25 -4.25 20.93
CA GLU A 83 6.14 -4.60 22.04
C GLU A 83 5.83 -3.78 23.30
N GLY A 84 5.61 -2.47 23.15
CA GLY A 84 5.25 -1.60 24.27
C GLY A 84 3.92 -1.98 24.93
N ILE A 85 2.91 -2.35 24.12
CA ILE A 85 1.61 -2.80 24.65
C ILE A 85 1.71 -4.20 25.24
N GLY A 86 2.47 -5.11 24.61
CA GLY A 86 2.75 -6.42 25.19
C GLY A 86 3.38 -6.29 26.56
N LEU A 87 4.40 -5.41 26.69
CA LEU A 87 5.04 -5.13 27.96
C LEU A 87 4.07 -4.58 29.01
N SER A 88 3.24 -3.58 28.65
CA SER A 88 2.33 -2.93 29.61
C SER A 88 1.18 -3.81 30.07
N THR A 89 0.73 -4.74 29.22
CA THR A 89 -0.34 -5.70 29.52
C THR A 89 0.17 -7.02 30.11
N GLY A 90 1.48 -7.26 30.06
CA GLY A 90 2.10 -8.53 30.43
C GLY A 90 2.00 -9.63 29.35
N ALA A 91 1.51 -9.30 28.15
CA ALA A 91 1.38 -10.26 27.06
C ALA A 91 2.70 -10.45 26.31
N GLN A 92 2.94 -11.68 25.86
CA GLN A 92 4.01 -11.96 24.90
C GLN A 92 3.49 -11.69 23.48
N CYS A 93 4.14 -10.77 22.78
CA CYS A 93 3.79 -10.43 21.41
C CYS A 93 4.91 -10.81 20.44
N LYS A 94 4.54 -11.33 19.26
CA LYS A 94 5.46 -11.63 18.17
C LYS A 94 4.97 -10.94 16.90
N VAL A 95 5.85 -10.13 16.30
CA VAL A 95 5.56 -9.43 15.03
C VAL A 95 6.34 -10.09 13.89
N SER A 96 5.61 -10.53 12.88
CA SER A 96 6.14 -10.92 11.58
C SER A 96 5.75 -9.85 10.57
N TYR A 97 6.74 -9.15 10.00
CA TYR A 97 6.55 -8.09 9.02
C TYR A 97 7.35 -8.45 7.78
N VAL A 98 6.72 -8.35 6.61
CA VAL A 98 7.37 -8.60 5.31
C VAL A 98 7.16 -7.37 4.46
N GLN A 99 8.27 -6.73 4.09
CA GLN A 99 8.24 -5.61 3.17
C GLN A 99 8.14 -6.17 1.74
N GLN A 100 7.00 -5.96 1.08
CA GLN A 100 6.72 -6.58 -0.22
C GLN A 100 7.28 -5.76 -1.37
N TYR A 101 6.69 -4.60 -1.64
CA TYR A 101 7.04 -3.78 -2.82
C TYR A 101 7.66 -2.45 -2.39
N PRO A 102 8.61 -1.90 -3.17
CA PRO A 102 9.06 -0.53 -3.02
C PRO A 102 7.99 0.46 -3.48
N THR A 103 8.14 1.71 -3.09
CA THR A 103 7.33 2.81 -3.63
C THR A 103 7.65 3.00 -5.12
N LEU A 104 6.64 3.05 -5.97
CA LEU A 104 6.81 3.39 -7.38
C LEU A 104 7.06 4.90 -7.50
N ILE A 105 8.26 5.29 -7.93
CA ILE A 105 8.64 6.69 -8.13
C ILE A 105 9.16 6.87 -9.54
N ASN A 106 8.45 7.65 -10.34
CA ASN A 106 8.90 8.04 -11.66
C ASN A 106 10.08 9.01 -11.56
N SER A 107 11.12 8.76 -12.35
CA SER A 107 12.22 9.71 -12.47
C SER A 107 11.79 10.94 -13.27
N GLN A 108 12.21 12.13 -12.84
CA GLN A 108 11.81 13.39 -13.49
C GLN A 108 12.19 13.45 -14.97
N SER A 109 13.36 12.90 -15.34
CA SER A 109 13.84 12.87 -16.72
C SER A 109 12.99 11.94 -17.58
N ALA A 110 12.71 10.72 -17.13
CA ALA A 110 11.87 9.78 -17.87
C ALA A 110 10.42 10.27 -17.96
N ALA A 111 9.89 10.91 -16.90
CA ALA A 111 8.56 11.50 -16.91
C ALA A 111 8.43 12.60 -17.98
N ARG A 112 9.45 13.45 -18.14
CA ARG A 112 9.48 14.47 -19.21
C ARG A 112 9.56 13.84 -20.60
N SER A 113 10.36 12.79 -20.77
CA SER A 113 10.43 12.07 -22.04
C SER A 113 9.09 11.42 -22.39
N ALA A 114 8.41 10.82 -21.41
CA ALA A 114 7.08 10.27 -21.57
C ALA A 114 6.05 11.36 -21.92
N GLU A 115 6.06 12.50 -21.23
CA GLU A 115 5.17 13.63 -21.52
C GLU A 115 5.35 14.15 -22.95
N ALA A 116 6.60 14.31 -23.40
CA ALA A 116 6.90 14.76 -24.76
C ALA A 116 6.39 13.77 -25.82
N ALA A 117 6.68 12.47 -25.66
CA ALA A 117 6.20 11.43 -26.56
C ALA A 117 4.67 11.37 -26.56
N GLY A 118 4.06 11.41 -25.37
CA GLY A 118 2.61 11.43 -25.20
C GLY A 118 1.96 12.61 -25.92
N SER A 119 2.58 13.79 -25.88
CA SER A 119 2.02 15.04 -26.45
C SER A 119 1.91 14.99 -27.98
N SER A 120 2.67 14.11 -28.61
CA SER A 120 2.59 13.86 -30.06
C SER A 120 1.52 12.84 -30.45
N VAL A 121 0.99 12.07 -29.49
CA VAL A 121 0.12 10.91 -29.73
C VAL A 121 -1.28 11.09 -29.14
N PHE A 122 -1.38 11.65 -27.94
CA PHE A 122 -2.64 11.78 -27.20
C PHE A 122 -3.16 13.22 -27.23
N ASN A 123 -4.49 13.35 -27.28
CA ASN A 123 -5.16 14.66 -27.23
C ASN A 123 -5.18 15.27 -25.80
N LYS A 124 -5.00 14.45 -24.77
CA LYS A 124 -4.99 14.87 -23.37
C LYS A 124 -3.99 14.04 -22.58
N ILE A 125 -3.19 14.72 -21.76
CA ILE A 125 -2.21 14.11 -20.86
C ILE A 125 -2.41 14.75 -19.50
N GLU A 126 -2.45 13.91 -18.47
CA GLU A 126 -2.44 14.33 -17.07
C GLU A 126 -1.08 13.94 -16.49
N THR A 127 -0.26 14.94 -16.16
CA THR A 127 1.12 14.72 -15.67
C THR A 127 1.19 14.66 -14.15
N ASN A 128 0.11 15.03 -13.46
CA ASN A 128 -0.02 14.93 -12.02
C ASN A 128 -1.37 14.31 -11.63
N PRO A 129 -1.63 13.05 -12.05
CA PRO A 129 -2.88 12.38 -11.71
C PRO A 129 -2.99 12.19 -10.19
N PRO A 130 -4.22 12.01 -9.66
CA PRO A 130 -4.41 11.66 -8.27
C PRO A 130 -3.54 10.46 -7.88
N GLN A 131 -2.86 10.59 -6.75
CA GLN A 131 -2.02 9.54 -6.20
C GLN A 131 -2.88 8.32 -5.82
N THR A 132 -2.36 7.13 -6.05
CA THR A 132 -3.02 5.87 -5.69
C THR A 132 -2.19 5.08 -4.69
N MET A 133 -2.87 4.32 -3.83
CA MET A 133 -2.25 3.36 -2.90
C MET A 133 -2.21 1.93 -3.48
N ILE A 134 -2.60 1.76 -4.76
CA ILE A 134 -2.35 0.54 -5.52
C ILE A 134 -0.84 0.31 -5.62
N VAL A 135 -0.45 -0.95 -5.59
CA VAL A 135 0.95 -1.36 -5.63
C VAL A 135 1.24 -2.00 -6.99
N GLU A 136 2.41 -1.71 -7.53
CA GLU A 136 2.86 -2.15 -8.85
C GLU A 136 4.32 -2.63 -8.75
N ASP A 137 4.63 -3.79 -9.32
CA ASP A 137 5.94 -4.43 -9.19
C ASP A 137 7.00 -3.80 -10.11
N PHE A 138 6.57 -3.03 -11.10
CA PHE A 138 7.42 -2.15 -11.91
C PHE A 138 8.26 -1.19 -11.06
N ALA A 139 7.82 -0.90 -9.82
CA ALA A 139 8.60 -0.16 -8.83
C ALA A 139 10.00 -0.75 -8.60
N PHE A 140 10.17 -2.08 -8.69
CA PHE A 140 11.50 -2.71 -8.60
C PHE A 140 12.40 -2.35 -9.78
N MET A 141 11.84 -2.28 -10.99
CA MET A 141 12.60 -1.85 -12.17
C MET A 141 13.06 -0.39 -12.01
N LEU A 142 12.21 0.45 -11.44
CA LEU A 142 12.52 1.86 -11.18
C LEU A 142 13.57 2.08 -10.09
N GLN A 143 13.81 1.09 -9.20
CA GLN A 143 14.94 1.14 -8.27
C GLN A 143 16.29 0.91 -8.96
N ASP A 144 16.33 0.16 -10.07
CA ASP A 144 17.56 -0.09 -10.82
C ASP A 144 17.81 0.96 -11.91
N ARG A 145 16.74 1.46 -12.55
CA ARG A 145 16.84 2.35 -13.72
C ARG A 145 15.88 3.53 -13.67
N PRO A 146 16.31 4.74 -14.09
CA PRO A 146 15.40 5.84 -14.35
C PRO A 146 14.33 5.42 -15.36
N GLY A 147 13.08 5.48 -14.95
CA GLY A 147 11.94 5.14 -15.79
C GLY A 147 10.69 5.91 -15.39
N CYS A 148 9.62 5.67 -16.15
CA CYS A 148 8.31 6.27 -15.95
C CYS A 148 7.24 5.21 -16.17
N TYR A 149 6.36 5.05 -15.20
CA TYR A 149 5.12 4.29 -15.28
C TYR A 149 3.94 5.26 -15.33
N GLY A 150 2.94 4.95 -16.14
CA GLY A 150 1.73 5.76 -16.26
C GLY A 150 0.59 4.93 -16.83
N TRP A 151 -0.60 5.52 -16.83
CA TRP A 151 -1.80 4.88 -17.35
C TRP A 151 -2.17 5.45 -18.72
N ILE A 152 -2.69 4.57 -19.58
CA ILE A 152 -3.39 4.94 -20.81
C ILE A 152 -4.88 4.81 -20.51
N GLY A 153 -5.67 5.82 -20.89
CA GLY A 153 -7.12 5.79 -20.69
C GLY A 153 -7.75 4.60 -21.43
N ASN A 154 -8.53 3.79 -20.71
CA ASN A 154 -9.19 2.59 -21.24
C ASN A 154 -10.72 2.76 -21.37
N GLY A 155 -11.21 4.00 -21.35
CA GLY A 155 -12.65 4.31 -21.35
C GLY A 155 -13.21 4.61 -19.95
N PRO A 156 -14.53 4.86 -19.84
CA PRO A 156 -15.20 5.18 -18.58
C PRO A 156 -15.35 3.95 -17.67
N ASP A 157 -15.45 4.18 -16.36
CA ASP A 157 -15.70 3.16 -15.34
C ASP A 157 -17.19 2.73 -15.27
N ASP A 158 -17.91 2.72 -16.40
CA ASP A 158 -19.33 2.37 -16.43
C ASP A 158 -19.56 0.85 -16.33
N ASN A 159 -20.73 0.47 -15.80
CA ASN A 159 -21.17 -0.93 -15.68
C ASN A 159 -20.16 -1.90 -15.01
N GLY A 160 -19.26 -1.38 -14.17
CA GLY A 160 -18.24 -2.17 -13.50
C GLY A 160 -17.11 -2.65 -14.42
N ARG A 161 -16.84 -2.00 -15.55
CA ARG A 161 -15.74 -2.32 -16.49
C ARG A 161 -14.37 -1.83 -16.01
N ILE A 162 -14.08 -2.04 -14.73
CA ILE A 162 -12.85 -1.59 -14.07
C ILE A 162 -11.86 -2.74 -13.85
N LEU A 163 -10.60 -2.40 -13.56
CA LEU A 163 -9.55 -3.37 -13.20
C LEU A 163 -10.05 -4.36 -12.12
N HIS A 164 -9.77 -5.64 -12.33
CA HIS A 164 -10.20 -6.79 -11.49
C HIS A 164 -11.70 -7.11 -11.46
N SER A 165 -12.53 -6.42 -12.24
CA SER A 165 -13.93 -6.82 -12.39
C SER A 165 -14.09 -8.06 -13.26
N ALA A 166 -15.09 -8.89 -12.95
CA ALA A 166 -15.52 -9.99 -13.83
C ALA A 166 -16.08 -9.50 -15.18
N TRP A 167 -16.44 -8.21 -15.25
CA TRP A 167 -16.98 -7.55 -16.44
C TRP A 167 -15.95 -6.64 -17.11
N PHE A 168 -14.66 -6.77 -16.79
CA PHE A 168 -13.61 -5.98 -17.42
C PHE A 168 -13.64 -6.16 -18.95
N ASP A 169 -13.64 -5.04 -19.66
CA ASP A 169 -13.70 -4.95 -21.11
C ASP A 169 -12.57 -4.01 -21.56
N PHE A 170 -11.62 -4.54 -22.33
CA PHE A 170 -10.48 -3.75 -22.78
C PHE A 170 -10.89 -2.90 -23.98
N ASN A 171 -10.53 -1.62 -23.99
CA ASN A 171 -10.82 -0.77 -25.13
C ASN A 171 -9.79 -1.01 -26.24
N ASP A 172 -10.11 -1.86 -27.21
CA ASP A 172 -9.23 -2.13 -28.36
C ASP A 172 -8.85 -0.86 -29.15
N GLU A 173 -9.69 0.18 -29.12
CA GLU A 173 -9.39 1.46 -29.77
C GLU A 173 -8.20 2.18 -29.11
N ALA A 174 -7.81 1.81 -27.89
CA ALA A 174 -6.63 2.36 -27.21
C ALA A 174 -5.30 1.76 -27.71
N LEU A 175 -5.33 0.58 -28.35
CA LEU A 175 -4.11 -0.14 -28.77
C LEU A 175 -3.21 0.69 -29.71
N PRO A 176 -3.72 1.35 -30.77
CA PRO A 176 -2.89 2.14 -31.67
C PRO A 176 -2.19 3.30 -30.97
N PHE A 177 -2.82 3.90 -29.95
CA PHE A 177 -2.22 4.98 -29.18
C PHE A 177 -1.09 4.48 -28.27
N GLY A 178 -1.27 3.34 -27.60
CA GLY A 178 -0.21 2.73 -26.80
C GLY A 178 1.00 2.35 -27.65
N ALA A 179 0.79 1.74 -28.82
CA ALA A 179 1.86 1.42 -29.75
C ALA A 179 2.58 2.68 -30.26
N SER A 180 1.82 3.71 -30.67
CA SER A 180 2.36 4.98 -31.15
C SER A 180 3.15 5.73 -30.08
N PHE A 181 2.70 5.68 -28.82
CA PHE A 181 3.42 6.26 -27.68
C PHE A 181 4.82 5.65 -27.52
N PHE A 182 4.93 4.32 -27.51
CA PHE A 182 6.22 3.66 -27.40
C PHE A 182 7.11 3.89 -28.62
N ALA A 183 6.53 3.93 -29.84
CA ALA A 183 7.28 4.28 -31.05
C ALA A 183 7.85 5.70 -30.96
N SER A 184 7.01 6.69 -30.62
CA SER A 184 7.42 8.09 -30.42
C SER A 184 8.52 8.24 -29.36
N LEU A 185 8.41 7.51 -28.24
CA LEU A 185 9.42 7.52 -27.18
C LEU A 185 10.80 7.00 -27.68
N VAL A 186 10.80 5.94 -28.49
CA VAL A 186 12.03 5.38 -29.07
C VAL A 186 12.63 6.31 -30.12
N GLU A 187 11.79 6.89 -30.99
CA GLU A 187 12.22 7.84 -32.03
C GLU A 187 12.83 9.11 -31.44
N ALA A 188 12.18 9.69 -30.42
CA ALA A 188 12.67 10.89 -29.74
C ALA A 188 14.05 10.67 -29.09
N ARG A 189 14.34 9.44 -28.64
CA ARG A 189 15.64 9.09 -28.03
C ARG A 189 16.78 9.00 -29.04
N ARG A 190 16.50 8.79 -30.34
CA ARG A 190 17.51 8.72 -31.40
C ARG A 190 17.97 10.10 -31.88
N ASN A 191 17.27 11.16 -31.50
CA ASN A 191 17.54 12.54 -31.88
C ASN A 191 18.33 13.32 -30.81
N ILE A 192 18.98 12.61 -29.87
CA ILE A 192 19.89 13.13 -28.84
C ILE A 192 21.24 12.44 -29.03
#